data_AF-A0A380K3B9-F1
#
_entry.id   AF-A0A380K3B9-F1
#
_cell.length_a   1.000
_cell.length_b   1.000
_cell.length_c   1.000
_cell.angle_alpha   90.00
_cell.angle_beta   90.00
_cell.angle_gamma   90.00
#
_symmetry.space_group_name_H-M   'P 1'
#
loop_
_entity.id
_entity.type
_entity.pdbx_description
1 polymer ?
#
loop_
_entity_poly.entity_id
_entity_poly.type
_entity_poly.pdbx_seq_one_letter_code
_entity_poly.pdbx_strand_id
1 'polypeptide(L)'
;MLIQSSAAIIGILQGLYAGNLLDLQGAIPILLGSNIGTCIIAVLASIGSNIAAKCVAAAHVLLNVIETVLFMVLLLPFTSLMEWMQSSLDLTPAMTLAFAHGTFNIAKTILLFPFIGTLAYRTLAYNCD
;
A
#
# COMPACT_ATOMS: atom_id res chain seq x y z
N MET A 1 0.37 -12.56 12.74
CA MET A 1 0.76 -11.62 11.67
C MET A 1 -0.09 -11.72 10.40
N LEU A 2 -1.01 -12.70 10.27
CA LEU A 2 -1.85 -12.85 9.06
C LEU A 2 -2.87 -11.71 8.85
N ILE A 3 -3.49 -11.22 9.93
CA ILE A 3 -4.60 -10.23 9.85
C ILE A 3 -4.11 -8.84 9.42
N GLN A 4 -2.86 -8.48 9.72
CA GLN A 4 -2.27 -7.17 9.37
C GLN A 4 -1.53 -7.21 8.01
N SER A 5 -1.79 -8.22 7.19
CA SER A 5 -1.29 -8.25 5.81
C SER A 5 -2.27 -7.51 4.90
N SER A 6 -1.76 -6.75 3.92
CA SER A 6 -2.63 -6.10 2.93
C SER A 6 -3.58 -7.11 2.27
N ALA A 7 -3.10 -8.32 1.97
CA ALA A 7 -3.90 -9.39 1.38
C ALA A 7 -5.14 -9.78 2.22
N ALA A 8 -5.01 -9.87 3.55
CA ALA A 8 -6.15 -10.15 4.42
C ALA A 8 -7.19 -9.02 4.39
N ILE A 9 -6.73 -7.76 4.41
CA ILE A 9 -7.61 -6.58 4.31
C ILE A 9 -8.30 -6.54 2.94
N ILE A 10 -7.58 -6.80 1.84
CA ILE A 10 -8.16 -6.88 0.50
C ILE A 10 -9.23 -7.98 0.45
N GLY A 11 -8.98 -9.16 1.01
CA GLY A 11 -9.96 -10.24 1.07
C GLY A 11 -11.26 -9.85 1.80
N ILE A 12 -11.15 -9.09 2.90
CA ILE A 12 -12.32 -8.56 3.62
C ILE A 12 -13.07 -7.56 2.73
N LEU A 13 -12.36 -6.61 2.12
CA LEU A 13 -12.97 -5.61 1.24
C LEU A 13 -13.65 -6.23 0.02
N GLN A 14 -13.07 -7.29 -0.54
CA GLN A 14 -13.66 -8.05 -1.65
C GLN A 14 -15.01 -8.65 -1.25
N GLY A 15 -15.10 -9.23 -0.05
CA GLY A 15 -16.36 -9.76 0.47
C GLY A 15 -17.41 -8.67 0.71
N LEU A 16 -17.01 -7.54 1.30
CA LEU A 16 -17.91 -6.41 1.54
C LEU A 16 -18.42 -5.77 0.25
N TYR A 17 -17.54 -5.62 -0.74
CA TYR A 17 -17.90 -5.04 -2.04
C TYR A 17 -18.78 -6.00 -2.86
N ALA A 18 -18.43 -7.28 -2.91
CA ALA A 18 -19.27 -8.30 -3.55
C ALA A 18 -20.66 -8.42 -2.92
N GLY A 19 -20.79 -8.14 -1.62
CA GLY A 19 -22.05 -8.09 -0.90
C GLY A 19 -22.84 -6.79 -1.08
N ASN A 20 -22.34 -5.79 -1.81
CA ASN A 20 -22.89 -4.43 -1.89
C ASN A 20 -23.00 -3.72 -0.52
N LEU A 21 -22.21 -4.13 0.47
CA LEU A 21 -22.14 -3.48 1.79
C LEU A 21 -21.20 -2.27 1.80
N LEU A 22 -20.27 -2.22 0.84
CA LEU A 22 -19.27 -1.19 0.73
C LEU A 22 -18.99 -0.91 -0.74
N ASP A 23 -19.22 0.32 -1.20
CA ASP A 23 -18.92 0.69 -2.58
C ASP A 23 -17.43 0.99 -2.80
N LEU A 24 -17.01 1.07 -4.05
CA LEU A 24 -15.62 1.30 -4.47
C LEU A 24 -15.06 2.61 -3.87
N GLN A 25 -15.87 3.67 -3.76
CA GLN A 25 -15.48 4.92 -3.14
C GLN A 25 -15.10 4.77 -1.65
N GLY A 26 -15.69 3.79 -0.95
CA GLY A 26 -15.33 3.45 0.43
C GLY A 26 -14.20 2.42 0.51
N ALA A 27 -14.18 1.46 -0.41
CA ALA A 27 -13.19 0.37 -0.40
C ALA A 27 -11.78 0.83 -0.76
N ILE A 28 -11.64 1.75 -1.74
CA ILE A 28 -10.34 2.22 -2.22
C ILE A 28 -9.54 2.96 -1.12
N PRO A 29 -10.10 3.92 -0.35
CA PRO A 29 -9.40 4.52 0.78
C PRO A 29 -8.89 3.51 1.81
N ILE A 30 -9.69 2.49 2.12
CA ILE A 30 -9.30 1.45 3.09
C ILE A 30 -8.17 0.59 2.53
N LEU A 31 -8.23 0.25 1.24
CA LEU A 31 -7.16 -0.44 0.51
C LEU A 31 -5.86 0.36 0.54
N LEU A 32 -5.90 1.67 0.32
CA LEU A 32 -4.70 2.51 0.38
C LEU A 32 -4.13 2.60 1.81
N GLY A 33 -5.01 2.65 2.82
CA GLY A 33 -4.64 2.66 4.24
C GLY A 33 -4.02 1.36 4.73
N SER A 34 -4.33 0.21 4.09
CA SER A 34 -3.76 -1.08 4.49
C SER A 34 -2.23 -1.12 4.38
N ASN A 35 -1.65 -0.37 3.44
CA ASN A 35 -0.19 -0.26 3.27
C ASN A 35 0.49 0.56 4.37
N ILE A 36 -0.23 1.48 5.03
CA ILE A 36 0.28 2.09 6.27
C ILE A 36 0.16 1.09 7.42
N GLY A 37 -0.94 0.33 7.48
CA GLY A 37 -1.17 -0.68 8.51
C GLY A 37 -0.06 -1.72 8.60
N THR A 38 0.45 -2.21 7.48
CA THR A 38 1.56 -3.20 7.44
C THR A 38 2.86 -2.67 8.06
N CYS A 39 3.07 -1.36 8.10
CA CYS A 39 4.27 -0.75 8.66
C CYS A 39 4.41 -0.97 10.18
N ILE A 40 3.30 -1.21 10.89
CA ILE A 40 3.34 -1.51 12.33
C ILE A 40 4.19 -2.75 12.61
N ILE A 41 4.21 -3.72 11.68
CA ILE A 41 5.00 -4.94 11.82
C ILE A 41 6.48 -4.62 11.76
N ALA A 42 6.91 -3.77 10.81
CA ALA A 42 8.30 -3.34 10.69
C ALA A 42 8.75 -2.55 11.93
N VAL A 43 7.89 -1.66 12.43
CA VAL A 43 8.17 -0.89 13.66
C VAL A 43 8.33 -1.82 14.86
N LEU A 44 7.37 -2.72 15.10
CA LEU A 44 7.43 -3.69 16.20
C LEU A 44 8.65 -4.60 16.09
N ALA A 45 9.00 -5.05 14.89
CA ALA A 45 10.18 -5.88 14.64
C ALA A 45 11.50 -5.13 14.91
N SER A 46 11.52 -3.80 14.83
CA SER A 46 12.70 -2.98 15.11
C SER A 46 12.91 -2.66 16.61
N ILE A 47 11.93 -2.96 17.47
CA ILE A 47 12.06 -2.73 18.91
C ILE A 47 13.06 -3.74 19.48
N GLY A 48 14.13 -3.24 20.09
CA GLY A 48 15.23 -4.07 20.60
C GLY A 48 16.22 -4.55 19.53
N SER A 49 16.08 -4.12 18.27
CA SER A 49 17.03 -4.44 17.20
C SER A 49 18.23 -3.47 17.15
N ASN A 50 19.20 -3.77 16.28
CA ASN A 50 20.31 -2.87 15.99
C ASN A 50 19.86 -1.61 15.22
N ILE A 51 20.77 -0.65 15.09
CA ILE A 51 20.52 0.65 14.44
C ILE A 51 20.10 0.46 12.99
N ALA A 52 20.79 -0.38 12.23
CA ALA A 52 20.46 -0.69 10.84
C ALA A 52 18.99 -1.15 10.67
N ALA A 53 18.49 -2.06 11.53
CA ALA A 53 17.11 -2.52 11.47
C ALA A 53 16.08 -1.42 11.81
N LYS A 54 16.42 -0.50 12.72
CA LYS A 54 15.59 0.69 13.01
C LYS A 54 15.57 1.66 11.82
N CYS A 55 16.72 1.86 11.17
CA CYS A 55 16.85 2.67 9.97
C CYS A 55 15.97 2.12 8.83
N VAL A 56 16.00 0.79 8.63
CA VAL A 56 15.15 0.11 7.64
C VAL A 56 13.66 0.24 7.98
N ALA A 57 13.27 0.06 9.24
CA ALA A 57 11.87 0.23 9.66
C ALA A 57 11.38 1.67 9.46
N ALA A 58 12.21 2.67 9.80
CA ALA A 58 11.89 4.07 9.57
C ALA A 58 11.73 4.40 8.08
N ALA A 59 12.65 3.93 7.23
CA ALA A 59 12.54 4.09 5.79
C ALA A 59 11.25 3.42 5.26
N HIS A 60 10.94 2.21 5.71
CA HIS A 60 9.73 1.49 5.31
C HIS A 60 8.45 2.28 5.67
N VAL A 61 8.38 2.84 6.88
CA VAL A 61 7.24 3.67 7.31
C VAL A 61 7.13 4.91 6.43
N LEU A 62 8.23 5.65 6.24
CA LEU A 62 8.22 6.89 5.47
C LEU A 62 7.77 6.66 4.02
N LEU A 63 8.28 5.62 3.37
CA LEU A 63 7.96 5.30 1.99
C LEU A 63 6.47 4.97 1.83
N ASN A 64 5.92 4.08 2.68
CA ASN A 64 4.50 3.74 2.61
C ASN A 64 3.59 4.93 2.94
N VAL A 65 3.97 5.80 3.88
CA VAL A 65 3.20 7.01 4.19
C VAL A 65 3.19 7.97 2.99
N ILE A 66 4.34 8.22 2.36
CA ILE A 66 4.42 9.11 1.19
C ILE A 66 3.57 8.56 0.03
N GLU A 67 3.70 7.27 -0.27
CA GLU A 67 2.94 6.61 -1.35
C GLU A 67 1.43 6.64 -1.09
N THR A 68 0.99 6.31 0.14
CA THR A 68 -0.43 6.33 0.49
C THR A 68 -0.99 7.75 0.46
N VAL A 69 -0.26 8.75 0.97
CA VAL A 69 -0.70 10.16 0.92
C VAL A 69 -0.80 10.65 -0.53
N LEU A 70 0.15 10.30 -1.39
CA LEU A 70 0.13 10.66 -2.81
C LEU A 70 -1.13 10.10 -3.50
N PHE A 71 -1.44 8.83 -3.26
CA PHE A 71 -2.65 8.20 -3.82
C PHE A 71 -3.95 8.69 -3.18
N MET A 72 -3.91 9.14 -1.92
CA MET A 72 -5.04 9.81 -1.27
C MET A 72 -5.38 11.14 -1.94
N VAL A 73 -4.37 11.92 -2.34
CA VAL A 73 -4.59 13.16 -3.13
C VAL A 73 -5.17 12.83 -4.50
N LEU A 74 -4.77 11.70 -5.09
CA LEU A 74 -5.26 11.19 -6.37
C LEU A 74 -6.46 10.24 -6.23
N LEU A 75 -7.20 10.29 -5.10
CA LEU A 75 -8.23 9.30 -4.81
C LEU A 75 -9.32 9.25 -5.89
N LEU A 76 -9.86 10.40 -6.27
CA LEU A 76 -10.92 10.48 -7.29
C LEU A 76 -10.47 9.93 -8.65
N PRO A 77 -9.36 10.40 -9.26
CA PRO A 77 -8.93 9.84 -10.54
C PRO A 77 -8.53 8.36 -10.44
N PHE A 78 -8.02 7.91 -9.30
CA PHE A 78 -7.71 6.50 -9.09
C PHE A 78 -8.98 5.63 -9.02
N THR A 79 -10.01 6.06 -8.29
CA THR A 79 -11.30 5.36 -8.27
C THR A 79 -11.95 5.32 -9.65
N SER A 80 -11.97 6.44 -10.38
CA SER A 80 -12.50 6.47 -11.75
C SER A 80 -11.72 5.56 -12.71
N LEU A 81 -10.40 5.43 -12.54
CA LEU A 81 -9.60 4.46 -13.30
C LEU A 81 -10.03 3.02 -12.99
N MET A 82 -10.35 2.70 -11.74
CA MET A 82 -10.81 1.37 -11.35
C MET A 82 -12.20 1.06 -11.91
N GLU A 83 -13.12 2.02 -11.90
CA GLU A 83 -14.45 1.88 -12.53
C GLU A 83 -14.34 1.67 -14.05
N TRP A 84 -13.42 2.40 -14.69
CA TRP A 84 -13.12 2.21 -16.11
C TRP A 84 -12.53 0.83 -16.40
N MET A 85 -11.60 0.34 -15.57
CA MET A 85 -11.06 -1.02 -15.71
C MET A 85 -12.13 -2.08 -15.46
N GLN A 86 -13.00 -1.88 -14.47
CA GLN A 86 -14.08 -2.80 -14.16
C GLN A 86 -15.03 -2.97 -15.35
N SER A 87 -15.46 -1.87 -15.96
CA SER A 87 -16.36 -1.89 -17.12
C SER A 87 -15.66 -2.36 -18.42
N SER A 88 -14.40 -2.00 -18.63
CA SER A 88 -13.67 -2.35 -19.86
C SER A 88 -13.25 -3.82 -19.92
N LEU A 89 -12.98 -4.43 -18.77
CA LEU A 89 -12.51 -5.82 -18.66
C LEU A 89 -13.58 -6.78 -18.10
N ASP A 90 -14.81 -6.29 -17.88
CA ASP A 90 -15.92 -7.03 -17.27
C ASP A 90 -15.53 -7.72 -15.94
N LEU A 91 -14.87 -6.96 -15.06
CA LEU A 91 -14.33 -7.49 -13.82
C LEU A 91 -15.44 -7.73 -12.79
N THR A 92 -15.34 -8.85 -12.08
CA THR A 92 -16.14 -9.05 -10.86
C THR A 92 -15.77 -8.00 -9.79
N PRO A 93 -16.66 -7.70 -8.82
CA PRO A 93 -16.34 -6.79 -7.72
C PRO A 93 -15.06 -7.18 -6.97
N ALA A 94 -14.88 -8.47 -6.69
CA ALA A 94 -13.69 -8.98 -6.03
C ALA A 94 -12.41 -8.77 -6.87
N MET A 95 -12.49 -9.03 -8.19
CA MET A 95 -11.37 -8.77 -9.11
C MET A 95 -11.04 -7.29 -9.21
N THR A 96 -12.03 -6.40 -9.18
CA THR A 96 -11.82 -4.95 -9.25
C THR A 96 -10.91 -4.47 -8.10
N LEU A 97 -11.11 -4.96 -6.88
CA LEU A 97 -10.21 -4.65 -5.76
C LEU A 97 -8.84 -5.34 -5.86
N ALA A 98 -8.77 -6.53 -6.45
CA ALA A 98 -7.48 -7.17 -6.71
C ALA A 98 -6.66 -6.36 -7.72
N PHE A 99 -7.30 -5.87 -8.80
CA PHE A 99 -6.72 -4.97 -9.78
C PHE A 99 -6.31 -3.64 -9.15
N ALA A 100 -7.16 -3.04 -8.31
CA ALA A 100 -6.81 -1.82 -7.59
C ALA A 100 -5.55 -1.98 -6.74
N HIS A 101 -5.46 -3.07 -5.96
CA HIS A 101 -4.28 -3.35 -5.15
C HIS A 101 -3.04 -3.60 -6.01
N GLY A 102 -3.18 -4.32 -7.13
CA GLY A 102 -2.11 -4.56 -8.10
C GLY A 102 -1.62 -3.26 -8.75
N THR A 103 -2.52 -2.45 -9.29
CA THR A 103 -2.19 -1.16 -9.93
C THR A 103 -1.52 -0.21 -8.94
N PHE A 104 -2.02 -0.12 -7.71
CA PHE A 104 -1.38 0.69 -6.67
C PHE A 104 0.04 0.22 -6.37
N ASN A 105 0.25 -1.10 -6.18
CA ASN A 105 1.58 -1.65 -5.90
C ASN A 105 2.55 -1.55 -7.08
N ILE A 106 2.06 -1.63 -8.32
CA ILE A 106 2.88 -1.43 -9.52
C ILE A 106 3.27 0.04 -9.64
N ALA A 107 2.30 0.95 -9.54
CA ALA A 107 2.52 2.37 -9.69
C ALA A 107 3.48 2.92 -8.64
N LYS A 108 3.32 2.52 -7.37
CA LYS A 108 4.24 2.90 -6.29
C LYS A 108 5.65 2.34 -6.52
N THR A 109 5.77 1.09 -7.00
CA THR A 109 7.08 0.50 -7.31
C THR A 109 7.76 1.28 -8.42
N ILE A 110 7.06 1.63 -9.50
CA ILE A 110 7.62 2.45 -10.60
C ILE A 110 8.06 3.82 -10.09
N LEU A 111 7.23 4.46 -9.26
CA LEU A 111 7.52 5.78 -8.67
C LEU A 111 8.76 5.74 -7.79
N LEU A 112 8.88 4.70 -6.95
CA LEU A 112 9.90 4.63 -5.91
C LEU A 112 11.21 3.98 -6.35
N PHE A 113 11.18 3.07 -7.32
CA PHE A 113 12.36 2.38 -7.84
C PHE A 113 13.58 3.29 -8.08
N PRO A 114 13.46 4.47 -8.74
CA PRO A 114 14.61 5.37 -8.92
C PRO A 114 15.16 5.96 -7.62
N PHE A 115 14.35 6.06 -6.56
CA PHE A 115 14.73 6.65 -5.27
C PHE A 115 15.28 5.62 -4.27
N ILE A 116 14.97 4.33 -4.45
CA ILE A 116 15.45 3.25 -3.56
C ILE A 116 16.98 3.26 -3.47
N GLY A 117 17.68 3.43 -4.59
CA GLY A 117 19.15 3.49 -4.59
C GLY A 117 19.69 4.66 -3.77
N THR A 118 19.07 5.83 -3.88
CA THR A 118 19.47 7.04 -3.13
C THR A 118 19.16 6.92 -1.65
N LEU A 119 17.99 6.39 -1.30
CA LEU A 119 17.58 6.19 0.08
C LEU A 119 18.40 5.08 0.76
N ALA A 120 18.60 3.93 0.10
CA ALA A 120 19.46 2.87 0.64
C ALA A 120 20.89 3.37 0.86
N TYR A 121 21.46 4.10 -0.11
CA TYR A 121 22.79 4.67 0.03
C TYR A 121 22.88 5.66 1.19
N ARG A 122 21.96 6.63 1.33
CA ARG A 122 22.02 7.65 2.40
C ARG A 122 21.68 7.10 3.78
N THR A 123 20.80 6.11 3.86
CA THR A 123 20.40 5.52 5.16
C THR A 123 21.45 4.53 5.66
N LEU A 124 22.13 3.79 4.78
CA LEU A 124 23.19 2.84 5.18
C LEU A 124 24.58 3.49 5.29
N ALA A 125 24.93 4.46 4.45
CA ALA A 125 26.30 4.99 4.38
C ALA A 125 26.61 6.21 5.28
N TYR A 126 25.60 6.82 5.94
CA TYR A 126 25.82 8.09 6.66
C TYR A 126 25.46 8.07 8.16
N ASN A 127 24.66 7.12 8.65
CA ASN A 127 24.08 7.17 10.01
C ASN A 127 23.88 5.82 10.73
N CYS A 128 24.17 4.67 10.11
CA CYS A 128 23.87 3.35 10.69
C CYS A 128 25.08 2.39 10.76
N ASP A 129 26.30 2.92 10.61
CA ASP A 129 27.59 2.29 10.99
C ASP A 129 27.92 2.54 12.47
#